data_AF-A0A956R2Y5-F1
#
_entry.id   AF-A0A956R2Y5-F1
#
_cell.length_a   1.000
_cell.length_b   1.000
_cell.length_c   1.000
_cell.angle_alpha   90.00
_cell.angle_beta   90.00
_cell.angle_gamma   90.00
#
_symmetry.space_group_name_H-M   'P 1'
#
loop_
_entity.id
_entity.type
_entity.pdbx_description
1 polymer ?
#
loop_
_entity_poly.entity_id
_entity_poly.type
_entity_poly.pdbx_seq_one_letter_code
_entity_poly.pdbx_strand_id
1 'polypeptide(L)'
;MATRFEPEQIERVGPGSMRVHARGAELAVLEPGARLPTDFDVALIVGAGEALAAALANLENDRVQLLPLPAAPVLVDQVLTAALASARQHRRATMVDELLDVGTALVAERDPGRLLALILGKARQLSGADAGSIYVVETVVDPRDPNKEAKETKVLRFRFAENASISSSDLAEFTLPISESSVVGACVLRKDAINLVDLYSEDPADRSALGRTFNHDRSFDERLGYQTRSMLTVPMLPPDGHVLGVIQLINARRDPHDQRPLRSAGDFEQRVVAFDEDAERLCEALAAQGAVALENARLYAEIEGLFEGFVRASVKAIEARDPTTKGHSDRVARLTTGLAEVVDRCDHGALAEVRFDRAALREIEYAALLHDFGKV
;
A
#
# COMPACT_ATOMS: atom_id res chain seq x y z
N MET A 1 10.42 -27.80 -21.36
CA MET A 1 9.88 -26.43 -21.51
C MET A 1 8.48 -26.51 -22.15
N ALA A 2 8.35 -26.78 -23.46
CA ALA A 2 7.05 -26.80 -24.16
C ALA A 2 6.01 -27.84 -23.67
N THR A 3 6.44 -28.88 -22.96
CA THR A 3 5.54 -29.91 -22.37
C THR A 3 5.13 -29.61 -20.93
N ARG A 4 5.71 -28.59 -20.29
CA ARG A 4 5.60 -28.37 -18.84
C ARG A 4 5.06 -26.99 -18.46
N PHE A 5 5.11 -26.01 -19.38
CA PHE A 5 4.62 -24.67 -19.16
C PHE A 5 3.74 -24.24 -20.32
N GLU A 6 2.70 -23.48 -20.00
CA GLU A 6 1.87 -22.85 -21.01
C GLU A 6 2.66 -21.76 -21.75
N PRO A 7 2.33 -21.45 -23.02
CA PRO A 7 3.04 -20.44 -23.80
C PRO A 7 3.12 -19.07 -23.09
N GLU A 8 2.09 -18.71 -22.33
CA GLU A 8 1.98 -17.45 -21.59
C GLU A 8 2.94 -17.34 -20.41
N GLN A 9 3.42 -18.49 -19.91
CA GLN A 9 4.39 -18.55 -18.81
C GLN A 9 5.83 -18.40 -19.31
N ILE A 10 6.04 -18.41 -20.63
CA ILE A 10 7.37 -18.36 -21.23
C ILE A 10 7.51 -17.05 -21.99
N GLU A 11 8.40 -16.18 -21.52
CA GLU A 11 8.76 -14.94 -22.19
C GLU A 11 10.16 -15.04 -22.80
N ARG A 12 10.35 -14.56 -24.03
CA ARG A 12 11.67 -14.47 -24.64
C ARG A 12 12.27 -13.09 -24.38
N VAL A 13 13.29 -13.03 -23.53
CA VAL A 13 13.88 -11.77 -23.04
C VAL A 13 15.05 -11.30 -23.94
N GLY A 14 15.63 -12.21 -24.73
CA GLY A 14 16.73 -11.87 -25.64
C GLY A 14 17.31 -13.08 -26.39
N PRO A 15 18.41 -12.88 -27.14
CA PRO A 15 19.09 -13.96 -27.84
C PRO A 15 19.67 -14.97 -26.83
N GLY A 16 19.24 -16.23 -26.92
CA GLY A 16 19.65 -17.28 -26.00
C GLY A 16 19.14 -17.11 -24.56
N SER A 17 18.18 -16.22 -24.32
CA SER A 17 17.60 -15.98 -23.00
C SER A 17 16.07 -16.03 -23.00
N MET A 18 15.54 -16.76 -22.03
CA MET A 18 14.12 -16.95 -21.79
C MET A 18 13.83 -16.75 -20.31
N ARG A 19 12.60 -16.38 -19.99
CA ARG A 19 12.08 -16.23 -18.64
C ARG A 19 10.86 -17.13 -18.50
N VAL A 20 10.76 -17.79 -17.35
CA VAL A 20 9.67 -18.68 -17.02
C VAL A 20 8.99 -18.20 -15.75
N HIS A 21 7.74 -17.79 -15.88
CA HIS A 21 6.86 -17.34 -14.80
C HIS A 21 6.17 -18.54 -14.16
N ALA A 22 6.44 -18.82 -12.88
CA ALA A 22 5.95 -20.03 -12.23
C ALA A 22 5.49 -19.85 -10.78
N ARG A 23 4.24 -19.43 -10.60
CA ARG A 23 3.63 -19.09 -9.30
C ARG A 23 4.40 -17.96 -8.60
N GLY A 24 4.34 -16.76 -9.16
CA GLY A 24 4.95 -15.54 -8.62
C GLY A 24 6.49 -15.48 -8.62
N ALA A 25 7.17 -16.55 -9.06
CA ALA A 25 8.62 -16.63 -9.12
C ALA A 25 9.15 -16.67 -10.56
N GLU A 26 10.30 -16.05 -10.74
CA GLU A 26 10.97 -15.83 -12.02
C GLU A 26 12.20 -16.72 -12.19
N LEU A 27 12.12 -17.67 -13.12
CA LEU A 27 13.27 -18.47 -13.54
C LEU A 27 13.80 -17.96 -14.89
N ALA A 28 15.00 -17.38 -14.88
CA ALA A 28 15.72 -17.08 -16.12
C ALA A 28 16.39 -18.35 -16.65
N VAL A 29 16.21 -18.66 -17.93
CA VAL A 29 16.84 -19.80 -18.61
C VAL A 29 17.74 -19.25 -19.71
N LEU A 30 19.03 -19.58 -19.64
CA LEU A 30 20.08 -18.90 -20.40
C LEU A 30 20.99 -19.90 -21.11
N GLU A 31 21.40 -19.60 -22.33
CA GLU A 31 22.57 -20.23 -22.95
C GLU A 31 23.88 -19.68 -22.35
N PRO A 32 24.99 -20.44 -22.37
CA PRO A 32 26.26 -19.95 -21.85
C PRO A 32 26.70 -18.68 -22.56
N GLY A 33 27.05 -17.64 -21.79
CA GLY A 33 27.46 -16.33 -22.32
C GLY A 33 26.31 -15.38 -22.65
N ALA A 34 25.04 -15.80 -22.53
CA ALA A 34 23.92 -14.89 -22.61
C ALA A 34 23.92 -13.91 -21.43
N ARG A 35 23.46 -12.68 -21.66
CA ARG A 35 23.39 -11.66 -20.61
C ARG A 35 22.31 -12.02 -19.60
N LEU A 36 22.67 -12.07 -18.32
CA LEU A 36 21.72 -12.23 -17.23
C LEU A 36 20.72 -11.05 -17.23
N PRO A 37 19.41 -11.32 -17.16
CA PRO A 37 18.42 -10.30 -16.85
C PRO A 37 18.76 -9.63 -15.52
N THR A 38 18.35 -8.39 -15.32
CA THR A 38 18.45 -7.73 -14.01
C THR A 38 17.44 -8.29 -13.01
N ASP A 39 16.26 -8.66 -13.52
CA ASP A 39 15.11 -9.07 -12.71
C ASP A 39 14.77 -10.54 -12.99
N PHE A 40 15.16 -11.37 -12.03
CA PHE A 40 14.90 -12.81 -11.94
C PHE A 40 14.93 -13.21 -10.46
N ASP A 41 14.59 -14.45 -10.11
CA ASP A 41 14.86 -15.01 -8.77
C ASP A 41 16.03 -15.99 -8.84
N VAL A 42 16.01 -16.92 -9.79
CA VAL A 42 17.09 -17.87 -10.08
C VAL A 42 17.38 -17.91 -11.58
N ALA A 43 18.63 -18.13 -11.95
CA ALA A 43 19.06 -18.33 -13.33
C ALA A 43 19.52 -19.77 -13.54
N LEU A 44 19.02 -20.42 -14.60
CA LEU A 44 19.41 -21.75 -15.03
C LEU A 44 20.17 -21.64 -16.35
N ILE A 45 21.48 -21.89 -16.32
CA ILE A 45 22.33 -21.88 -17.51
C ILE A 45 22.37 -23.28 -18.11
N VAL A 46 21.99 -23.39 -19.38
CA VAL A 46 21.79 -24.65 -20.09
C VAL A 46 22.74 -24.73 -21.28
N GLY A 47 23.70 -25.67 -21.29
CA GLY A 47 24.66 -25.77 -22.39
C GLY A 47 25.63 -26.95 -22.28
N ALA A 48 26.59 -27.04 -23.19
CA ALA A 48 27.63 -28.08 -23.14
C ALA A 48 28.62 -27.84 -21.98
N GLY A 49 29.24 -28.90 -21.47
CA GLY A 49 30.10 -28.85 -20.27
C GLY A 49 31.24 -27.81 -20.34
N GLU A 50 31.94 -27.71 -21.47
CA GLU A 50 33.02 -26.72 -21.66
C GLU A 50 32.50 -25.28 -21.67
N ALA A 51 31.35 -25.05 -22.31
CA ALA A 51 30.72 -23.72 -22.35
C ALA A 51 30.19 -23.30 -20.97
N LEU A 52 29.68 -24.25 -20.17
CA LEU A 52 29.26 -24.02 -18.79
C LEU A 52 30.43 -23.67 -17.87
N ALA A 53 31.58 -24.34 -18.03
CA ALA A 53 32.78 -24.02 -17.28
C ALA A 53 33.25 -22.57 -17.55
N ALA A 54 33.19 -22.14 -18.81
CA ALA A 54 33.50 -20.76 -19.19
C ALA A 54 32.48 -19.73 -18.65
N ALA A 55 31.20 -20.11 -18.56
CA ALA A 55 30.16 -19.26 -17.97
C ALA A 55 30.38 -19.07 -16.45
N LEU A 56 30.70 -20.15 -15.73
CA LEU A 56 30.96 -20.13 -14.29
C LEU A 56 32.14 -19.23 -13.89
N ALA A 57 33.19 -19.16 -14.73
CA ALA A 57 34.37 -18.35 -14.46
C ALA A 57 34.07 -16.85 -14.27
N ASN A 58 32.89 -16.38 -14.72
CA ASN A 58 32.46 -15.00 -14.67
C ASN A 58 31.22 -14.78 -13.79
N LEU A 59 30.80 -15.77 -13.00
CA LEU A 59 29.53 -15.74 -12.25
C LEU A 59 29.76 -15.98 -10.75
N GLU A 60 29.88 -14.89 -10.01
CA GLU A 60 29.74 -14.88 -8.54
C GLU A 60 28.28 -14.56 -8.19
N ASN A 61 27.40 -15.55 -8.31
CA ASN A 61 26.00 -15.38 -7.91
C ASN A 61 25.40 -16.68 -7.40
N ASP A 62 25.00 -16.69 -6.13
CA ASP A 62 24.38 -17.82 -5.43
C ASP A 62 23.02 -18.24 -6.03
N ARG A 63 22.51 -17.44 -6.96
CA ARG A 63 21.23 -17.64 -7.65
C ARG A 63 21.38 -18.33 -9.01
N VAL A 64 22.56 -18.85 -9.34
CA VAL A 64 22.83 -19.54 -10.61
C VAL A 64 22.88 -21.05 -10.43
N GLN A 65 22.12 -21.77 -11.25
CA GLN A 65 22.15 -23.22 -11.39
C GLN A 65 22.53 -23.61 -12.81
N LEU A 66 23.03 -24.84 -12.98
CA LEU A 66 23.57 -25.33 -14.25
C LEU A 66 22.86 -26.59 -14.70
N LEU A 67 22.59 -26.69 -16.00
CA LEU A 67 22.12 -27.90 -16.66
C LEU A 67 23.04 -28.25 -17.84
N PRO A 68 23.98 -29.20 -17.65
CA PRO A 68 24.79 -29.68 -18.75
C PRO A 68 23.93 -30.46 -19.75
N LEU A 69 24.09 -30.17 -21.04
CA LEU A 69 23.50 -30.92 -22.15
C LEU A 69 24.58 -31.65 -22.97
N PRO A 70 24.26 -32.83 -23.54
CA PRO A 70 22.97 -33.53 -23.45
C PRO A 70 22.75 -34.18 -22.07
N ALA A 71 21.52 -34.14 -21.57
CA ALA A 71 21.10 -34.76 -20.31
C ALA A 71 19.91 -35.71 -20.54
N ALA A 72 19.82 -36.76 -19.73
CA ALA A 72 18.64 -37.63 -19.73
C ALA A 72 17.38 -36.83 -19.32
N PRO A 73 16.19 -37.12 -19.88
CA PRO A 73 14.97 -36.36 -19.59
C PRO A 73 14.64 -36.25 -18.10
N VAL A 74 14.90 -37.30 -17.32
CA VAL A 74 14.71 -37.29 -15.85
C VAL A 74 15.60 -36.27 -15.15
N LEU A 75 16.86 -36.13 -15.59
CA LEU A 75 17.78 -35.15 -15.02
C LEU A 75 17.35 -33.72 -15.35
N VAL A 76 16.93 -33.47 -16.60
CA VAL A 76 16.37 -32.17 -17.02
C VAL A 76 15.18 -31.81 -16.14
N ASP A 77 14.27 -32.75 -15.91
CA ASP A 77 13.08 -32.53 -15.10
C ASP A 77 13.40 -32.24 -13.62
N GLN A 78 14.35 -32.99 -13.04
CA GLN A 78 14.80 -32.77 -11.66
C GLN A 78 15.47 -31.42 -11.47
N VAL A 79 16.42 -31.06 -12.35
CA VAL A 79 17.13 -29.78 -12.28
C VAL A 79 16.16 -28.62 -12.46
N LEU A 80 15.25 -28.70 -13.42
CA LEU A 80 14.23 -27.68 -13.63
C LEU A 80 13.31 -27.54 -12.39
N THR A 81 12.89 -28.65 -11.79
CA THR A 81 12.09 -28.63 -10.56
C THR A 81 12.83 -27.96 -9.40
N ALA A 82 14.12 -28.29 -9.23
CA ALA A 82 14.96 -27.70 -8.19
C ALA A 82 15.19 -26.20 -8.43
N ALA A 83 15.42 -25.79 -9.67
CA ALA A 83 15.60 -24.38 -10.03
C ALA A 83 14.34 -23.56 -9.74
N LEU A 84 13.15 -24.08 -10.10
CA LEU A 84 11.87 -23.44 -9.77
C LEU A 84 11.60 -23.38 -8.26
N ALA A 85 11.94 -24.44 -7.52
CA ALA A 85 11.79 -24.45 -6.07
C ALA A 85 12.72 -23.41 -5.42
N SER A 86 13.95 -23.30 -5.90
CA SER A 86 14.91 -22.29 -5.46
C SER A 86 14.46 -20.87 -5.80
N ALA A 87 13.90 -20.65 -7.01
CA ALA A 87 13.34 -19.37 -7.42
C ALA A 87 12.24 -18.92 -6.45
N ARG A 88 11.29 -19.82 -6.14
CA ARG A 88 10.21 -19.55 -5.17
C ARG A 88 10.72 -19.29 -3.76
N GLN A 89 11.75 -20.00 -3.32
CA GLN A 89 12.34 -19.78 -2.00
C GLN A 89 13.00 -18.40 -1.93
N HIS A 90 13.72 -18.00 -2.98
CA HIS A 90 14.33 -16.69 -3.06
C HIS A 90 13.27 -15.59 -3.08
N ARG A 91 12.24 -15.72 -3.92
CA ARG A 91 11.10 -14.79 -3.98
C ARG A 91 10.44 -14.59 -2.62
N ARG A 92 10.21 -15.69 -1.88
CA ARG A 92 9.65 -15.64 -0.52
C ARG A 92 10.57 -14.95 0.47
N ALA A 93 11.89 -15.16 0.39
CA ALA A 93 12.85 -14.48 1.25
C ALA A 93 12.82 -12.96 0.99
N THR A 94 12.91 -12.54 -0.28
CA THR A 94 12.78 -11.14 -0.67
C THR A 94 11.47 -10.52 -0.20
N MET A 95 10.35 -11.24 -0.36
CA MET A 95 9.04 -10.79 0.12
C MET A 95 9.00 -10.59 1.65
N VAL A 96 9.67 -11.45 2.42
CA VAL A 96 9.76 -11.28 3.88
C VAL A 96 10.56 -10.03 4.23
N ASP A 97 11.69 -9.81 3.57
CA ASP A 97 12.52 -8.61 3.78
C ASP A 97 11.75 -7.33 3.43
N GLU A 98 11.01 -7.33 2.32
CA GLU A 98 10.15 -6.22 1.92
C GLU A 98 9.06 -5.93 2.96
N LEU A 99 8.40 -6.96 3.51
CA LEU A 99 7.40 -6.80 4.58
C LEU A 99 8.00 -6.28 5.89
N LEU A 100 9.24 -6.66 6.23
CA LEU A 100 9.94 -6.16 7.42
C LEU A 100 10.30 -4.68 7.29
N ASP A 101 10.81 -4.28 6.11
CA ASP A 101 11.13 -2.89 5.81
C ASP A 101 9.89 -2.01 5.86
N VAL A 102 8.78 -2.47 5.26
CA VAL A 102 7.51 -1.75 5.31
C VAL A 102 6.99 -1.68 6.74
N GLY A 103 6.93 -2.79 7.47
CA GLY A 103 6.47 -2.81 8.86
C GLY A 103 7.25 -1.84 9.75
N THR A 104 8.57 -1.74 9.57
CA THR A 104 9.42 -0.79 10.30
C THR A 104 9.06 0.66 9.94
N ALA A 105 8.87 0.96 8.66
CA ALA A 105 8.50 2.30 8.20
C ALA A 105 7.10 2.72 8.69
N LEU A 106 6.14 1.79 8.72
CA LEU A 106 4.76 2.05 9.18
C LEU A 106 4.72 2.37 10.68
N VAL A 107 5.52 1.69 11.51
CA VAL A 107 5.55 1.92 12.97
C VAL A 107 6.14 3.29 13.34
N ALA A 108 7.07 3.81 12.53
CA ALA A 108 7.70 5.10 12.76
C ALA A 108 6.80 6.28 12.35
N GLU A 109 5.82 6.06 11.47
CA GLU A 109 4.94 7.11 10.97
C GLU A 109 3.73 7.31 11.89
N ARG A 110 3.49 8.56 12.28
CA ARG A 110 2.38 8.93 13.19
C ARG A 110 1.27 9.68 12.48
N ASP A 111 1.55 10.26 11.32
CA ASP A 111 0.55 10.96 10.53
C ASP A 111 -0.30 9.95 9.73
N PRO A 112 -1.62 9.86 9.95
CA PRO A 112 -2.47 8.91 9.24
C PRO A 112 -2.44 9.10 7.72
N GLY A 113 -2.30 10.34 7.23
CA GLY A 113 -2.25 10.62 5.80
C GLY A 113 -0.97 10.08 5.15
N ARG A 114 0.18 10.37 5.75
CA ARG A 114 1.48 9.85 5.29
C ARG A 114 1.55 8.34 5.40
N LEU A 115 0.97 7.76 6.46
CA LEU A 115 0.88 6.32 6.65
C LEU A 115 0.09 5.67 5.51
N LEU A 116 -1.11 6.19 5.19
CA LEU A 116 -1.94 5.68 4.10
C LEU A 116 -1.24 5.81 2.74
N ALA A 117 -0.56 6.93 2.47
CA ALA A 117 0.23 7.11 1.26
C ALA A 117 1.38 6.09 1.16
N LEU A 118 2.11 5.85 2.25
CA LEU A 118 3.17 4.85 2.31
C LEU A 118 2.65 3.44 2.05
N ILE A 119 1.53 3.06 2.69
CA ILE A 119 0.88 1.76 2.48
C ILE A 119 0.50 1.58 1.02
N LEU A 120 -0.17 2.58 0.43
CA LEU A 120 -0.63 2.51 -0.96
C LEU A 120 0.54 2.38 -1.93
N GLY A 121 1.57 3.22 -1.77
CA GLY A 121 2.76 3.20 -2.62
C GLY A 121 3.49 1.85 -2.54
N LYS A 122 3.62 1.28 -1.34
CA LYS A 122 4.25 -0.03 -1.13
C LYS A 122 3.40 -1.18 -1.68
N ALA A 123 2.09 -1.16 -1.45
CA ALA A 123 1.19 -2.15 -2.02
C ALA A 123 1.26 -2.15 -3.55
N ARG A 124 1.22 -0.98 -4.20
CA ARG A 124 1.37 -0.86 -5.65
C ARG A 124 2.72 -1.36 -6.17
N GLN A 125 3.81 -0.97 -5.51
CA GLN A 125 5.16 -1.36 -5.90
C GLN A 125 5.32 -2.88 -5.86
N LEU A 126 4.89 -3.50 -4.76
CA LEU A 126 5.12 -4.92 -4.50
C LEU A 126 4.18 -5.83 -5.29
N SER A 127 2.97 -5.36 -5.58
CA SER A 127 2.02 -6.08 -6.43
C SER A 127 2.19 -5.80 -7.93
N GLY A 128 3.09 -4.88 -8.32
CA GLY A 128 3.22 -4.40 -9.70
C GLY A 128 1.97 -3.68 -10.24
N ALA A 129 1.15 -3.06 -9.38
CA ALA A 129 -0.07 -2.39 -9.82
C ALA A 129 0.21 -1.03 -10.46
N ASP A 130 -0.45 -0.76 -11.58
CA ASP A 130 -0.34 0.53 -12.25
C ASP A 130 -1.00 1.67 -11.46
N ALA A 131 -2.08 1.37 -10.75
CA ALA A 131 -2.79 2.35 -9.94
C ALA A 131 -3.30 1.72 -8.64
N GLY A 132 -3.67 2.56 -7.70
CA GLY A 132 -4.39 2.12 -6.52
C GLY A 132 -5.05 3.27 -5.77
N SER A 133 -5.92 2.91 -4.84
CA SER A 133 -6.68 3.83 -4.01
C SER A 133 -6.91 3.27 -2.62
N ILE A 134 -7.14 4.17 -1.67
CA ILE A 134 -7.54 3.83 -0.30
C ILE A 134 -8.88 4.48 0.01
N TYR A 135 -9.78 3.66 0.53
CA TYR A 135 -11.05 4.07 1.10
C TYR A 135 -11.02 3.85 2.61
N VAL A 136 -11.45 4.84 3.39
CA VAL A 136 -11.53 4.74 4.86
C VAL A 136 -12.99 4.68 5.27
N VAL A 137 -13.32 3.80 6.22
CA VAL A 137 -14.67 3.71 6.79
C VAL A 137 -14.85 4.82 7.80
N GLU A 138 -15.79 5.72 7.52
CA GLU A 138 -16.15 6.84 8.38
C GLU A 138 -17.57 6.68 8.92
N THR A 139 -17.80 7.08 10.16
CA THR A 139 -19.15 7.22 10.71
C THR A 139 -19.64 8.65 10.47
N VAL A 140 -20.72 8.80 9.71
CA VAL A 140 -21.39 10.09 9.48
C VAL A 140 -22.65 10.14 10.32
N VAL A 141 -22.83 11.27 11.00
CA VAL A 141 -24.01 11.59 11.81
C VAL A 141 -24.88 12.55 11.00
N ASP A 142 -26.17 12.22 10.80
CA ASP A 142 -27.08 13.13 10.10
C ASP A 142 -27.33 14.39 10.96
N PRO A 143 -26.92 15.58 10.51
CA PRO A 143 -27.07 16.81 11.28
C PRO A 143 -28.53 17.30 11.39
N ARG A 144 -29.49 16.66 10.69
CA ARG A 144 -30.89 17.08 10.64
C ARG A 144 -31.80 16.37 11.64
N ASP A 145 -31.28 15.46 12.47
CA ASP A 145 -32.05 14.82 13.54
C ASP A 145 -31.75 15.47 14.90
N PRO A 146 -32.60 16.39 15.41
CA PRO A 146 -32.41 17.05 16.69
C PRO A 146 -32.78 16.16 17.90
N ASN A 147 -33.33 14.96 17.69
CA ASN A 147 -33.51 13.98 18.75
C ASN A 147 -32.25 13.12 18.89
N LYS A 148 -31.80 12.90 20.13
CA LYS A 148 -30.54 12.24 20.51
C LYS A 148 -30.47 10.73 20.21
N GLU A 149 -30.87 10.32 19.01
CA GLU A 149 -30.55 9.04 18.39
C GLU A 149 -30.10 9.31 16.95
N ALA A 150 -29.13 10.21 16.79
CA ALA A 150 -28.61 10.53 15.47
C ALA A 150 -28.08 9.22 14.85
N LYS A 151 -28.78 8.74 13.81
CA LYS A 151 -28.54 7.42 13.23
C LYS A 151 -27.17 7.41 12.56
N GLU A 152 -26.16 6.94 13.29
CA GLU A 152 -24.81 6.75 12.80
C GLU A 152 -24.83 5.86 11.56
N THR A 153 -24.38 6.39 10.43
CA THR A 153 -24.28 5.64 9.18
C THR A 153 -22.82 5.55 8.76
N LYS A 154 -22.36 4.32 8.51
CA LYS A 154 -21.00 4.10 8.01
C LYS A 154 -20.95 4.29 6.50
N VAL A 155 -19.95 5.03 6.04
CA VAL A 155 -19.68 5.31 4.63
C VAL A 155 -18.21 5.05 4.31
N LEU A 156 -17.90 4.81 3.04
CA LEU A 156 -16.54 4.74 2.54
C LEU A 156 -16.11 6.09 1.99
N ARG A 157 -15.12 6.71 2.62
CA ARG A 157 -14.46 7.93 2.13
C ARG A 157 -13.31 7.56 1.22
N PHE A 158 -13.34 8.01 -0.02
CA PHE A 158 -12.16 8.00 -0.88
C PHE A 158 -11.15 9.04 -0.36
N ARG A 159 -9.96 8.59 0.07
CA ARG A 159 -8.94 9.44 0.72
C ARG A 159 -7.70 9.64 -0.15
N PHE A 160 -7.22 8.57 -0.77
CA PHE A 160 -5.97 8.56 -1.53
C PHE A 160 -6.13 7.79 -2.82
N ALA A 161 -5.47 8.26 -3.86
CA ALA A 161 -5.22 7.47 -5.05
C ALA A 161 -3.93 7.90 -5.72
N GLU A 162 -3.31 6.95 -6.39
CA GLU A 162 -2.15 7.17 -7.21
C GLU A 162 -2.26 6.33 -8.49
N ASN A 163 -1.78 6.88 -9.59
CA ASN A 163 -1.79 6.23 -10.89
C ASN A 163 -0.50 6.58 -11.64
N ALA A 164 0.21 5.57 -12.15
CA ALA A 164 1.48 5.79 -12.86
C ALA A 164 1.28 6.16 -14.34
N SER A 165 0.14 5.78 -14.93
CA SER A 165 -0.16 6.05 -16.34
C SER A 165 -0.86 7.38 -16.58
N ILE A 166 -1.55 7.91 -15.57
CA ILE A 166 -2.36 9.12 -15.65
C ILE A 166 -1.99 10.08 -14.52
N SER A 167 -1.68 11.32 -14.89
CA SER A 167 -1.58 12.41 -13.93
C SER A 167 -2.98 12.92 -13.58
N SER A 168 -3.56 12.41 -12.50
CA SER A 168 -4.79 12.93 -11.92
C SER A 168 -4.45 13.71 -10.63
N SER A 169 -4.03 14.97 -10.78
CA SER A 169 -3.72 15.84 -9.63
C SER A 169 -4.94 16.24 -8.81
N ASP A 170 -6.15 15.95 -9.29
CA ASP A 170 -7.39 16.52 -8.76
C ASP A 170 -8.52 15.49 -8.60
N LEU A 171 -8.23 14.34 -7.99
CA LEU A 171 -9.31 13.45 -7.51
C LEU A 171 -9.83 14.00 -6.17
N ALA A 172 -10.95 14.72 -6.25
CA ALA A 172 -11.63 15.21 -5.06
C ALA A 172 -12.09 14.05 -4.16
N GLU A 173 -12.01 14.21 -2.85
CA GLU A 173 -12.57 13.25 -1.90
C GLU A 173 -14.09 13.13 -2.09
N PHE A 174 -14.60 11.91 -2.10
CA PHE A 174 -16.05 11.64 -2.17
C PHE A 174 -16.42 10.47 -1.26
N THR A 175 -17.71 10.33 -0.95
CA THR A 175 -18.25 9.18 -0.21
C THR A 175 -18.92 8.18 -1.12
N LEU A 176 -18.80 6.91 -0.75
CA LEU A 176 -19.60 5.81 -1.26
C LEU A 176 -20.38 5.16 -0.10
N PRO A 177 -21.62 4.71 -0.35
CA PRO A 177 -22.31 3.84 0.61
C PRO A 177 -21.61 2.49 0.71
N ILE A 178 -21.63 1.87 1.90
CA ILE A 178 -21.18 0.49 2.07
C ILE A 178 -22.30 -0.43 1.58
N SER A 179 -22.13 -0.96 0.37
CA SER A 179 -23.11 -1.84 -0.28
C SER A 179 -22.44 -2.84 -1.23
N GLU A 180 -23.14 -3.93 -1.52
CA GLU A 180 -22.77 -4.94 -2.51
C GLU A 180 -22.75 -4.41 -3.96
N SER A 181 -23.18 -3.16 -4.20
CA SER A 181 -23.20 -2.54 -5.53
C SER A 181 -21.86 -1.99 -5.98
N SER A 182 -20.87 -1.92 -5.10
CA SER A 182 -19.50 -1.51 -5.44
C SER A 182 -18.51 -2.56 -4.94
N VAL A 183 -17.38 -2.75 -5.67
CA VAL A 183 -16.36 -3.74 -5.28
C VAL A 183 -15.78 -3.43 -3.90
N VAL A 184 -15.50 -2.16 -3.63
CA VAL A 184 -15.00 -1.70 -2.32
C VAL A 184 -16.02 -1.90 -1.20
N GLY A 185 -17.31 -1.62 -1.45
CA GLY A 185 -18.38 -1.87 -0.48
C GLY A 185 -18.61 -3.35 -0.21
N ALA A 186 -18.57 -4.19 -1.25
CA ALA A 186 -18.65 -5.63 -1.13
C ALA A 186 -17.46 -6.19 -0.32
N CYS A 187 -16.25 -5.69 -0.55
CA CYS A 187 -15.06 -6.08 0.20
C CYS A 187 -15.20 -5.78 1.69
N VAL A 188 -15.70 -4.59 2.06
CA VAL A 188 -15.99 -4.25 3.47
C VAL A 188 -17.00 -5.22 4.10
N LEU A 189 -18.10 -5.50 3.39
CA LEU A 189 -19.17 -6.35 3.92
C LEU A 189 -18.72 -7.79 4.11
N ARG A 190 -17.88 -8.29 3.20
CA ARG A 190 -17.35 -9.65 3.25
C ARG A 190 -16.17 -9.82 4.21
N LYS A 191 -15.41 -8.76 4.45
CA LYS A 191 -14.14 -8.78 5.19
C LYS A 191 -13.12 -9.75 4.59
N ASP A 192 -13.13 -9.83 3.27
CA ASP A 192 -12.32 -10.76 2.48
C ASP A 192 -11.81 -10.07 1.22
N ALA A 193 -10.69 -10.54 0.67
CA ALA A 193 -10.14 -10.02 -0.57
C ALA A 193 -11.08 -10.32 -1.75
N ILE A 194 -11.10 -9.42 -2.73
CA ILE A 194 -11.82 -9.59 -3.99
C ILE A 194 -10.82 -9.34 -5.13
N ASN A 195 -10.51 -10.39 -5.89
CA ASN A 195 -9.59 -10.37 -7.00
C ASN A 195 -10.36 -10.58 -8.33
N LEU A 196 -10.47 -9.52 -9.12
CA LEU A 196 -11.13 -9.51 -10.42
C LEU A 196 -10.06 -9.60 -11.52
N VAL A 197 -10.20 -10.61 -12.38
CA VAL A 197 -9.21 -10.99 -13.39
C VAL A 197 -9.20 -9.98 -14.53
N ASP A 198 -10.35 -9.76 -15.18
CA ASP A 198 -10.49 -8.78 -16.25
C ASP A 198 -11.94 -8.28 -16.38
N LEU A 199 -12.17 -7.03 -15.97
CA LEU A 199 -13.45 -6.30 -16.07
C LEU A 199 -13.88 -5.98 -17.51
N TYR A 200 -12.99 -6.15 -18.48
CA TYR A 200 -13.27 -5.97 -19.91
C TYR A 200 -13.46 -7.29 -20.67
N SER A 201 -13.26 -8.43 -20.02
CA SER A 201 -13.50 -9.74 -20.62
C SER A 201 -14.98 -9.97 -20.94
N GLU A 202 -15.25 -10.72 -22.01
CA GLU A 202 -16.60 -11.18 -22.32
C GLU A 202 -17.06 -12.29 -21.36
N ASP A 203 -16.10 -13.04 -20.78
CA ASP A 203 -16.38 -14.10 -19.81
C ASP A 203 -16.91 -13.49 -18.49
N PRO A 204 -18.12 -13.86 -18.04
CA PRO A 204 -18.62 -13.43 -16.74
C PRO A 204 -17.77 -13.87 -15.55
N ALA A 205 -17.01 -14.98 -15.65
CA ALA A 205 -16.16 -15.47 -14.58
C ALA A 205 -14.96 -14.53 -14.32
N ASP A 206 -14.37 -13.98 -15.38
CA ASP A 206 -13.24 -13.04 -15.27
C ASP A 206 -13.64 -11.70 -14.64
N ARG A 207 -14.91 -11.32 -14.83
CA ARG A 207 -15.49 -10.09 -14.29
C ARG A 207 -16.02 -10.23 -12.86
N SER A 208 -16.05 -11.45 -12.32
CA SER A 208 -16.64 -11.71 -11.01
C SER A 208 -15.98 -12.86 -10.26
N ALA A 209 -15.26 -12.52 -9.20
CA ALA A 209 -14.87 -13.48 -8.18
C ALA A 209 -16.06 -14.06 -7.39
N LEU A 210 -17.26 -13.48 -7.53
CA LEU A 210 -18.42 -13.72 -6.66
C LEU A 210 -19.63 -14.32 -7.38
N GLY A 211 -19.49 -14.68 -8.67
CA GLY A 211 -20.61 -15.20 -9.47
C GLY A 211 -21.75 -14.20 -9.70
N ARG A 212 -21.49 -12.90 -9.46
CA ARG A 212 -22.43 -11.78 -9.64
C ARG A 212 -21.89 -10.80 -10.67
N THR A 213 -22.75 -10.24 -11.52
CA THR A 213 -22.35 -9.19 -12.46
C THR A 213 -22.11 -7.89 -11.70
N PHE A 214 -20.84 -7.54 -11.46
CA PHE A 214 -20.48 -6.19 -11.04
C PHE A 214 -20.66 -5.27 -12.25
N ASN A 215 -21.54 -4.27 -12.14
CA ASN A 215 -21.59 -3.21 -13.13
C ASN A 215 -20.42 -2.25 -12.84
N HIS A 216 -19.28 -2.49 -13.49
CA HIS A 216 -18.17 -1.55 -13.46
C HIS A 216 -18.62 -0.23 -14.13
N ASP A 217 -18.66 0.84 -13.35
CA ASP A 217 -18.96 2.17 -13.87
C ASP A 217 -17.76 2.68 -14.67
N ARG A 218 -17.88 2.60 -15.99
CA ARG A 218 -16.83 2.98 -16.94
C ARG A 218 -16.72 4.49 -17.15
N SER A 219 -17.58 5.31 -16.55
CA SER A 219 -17.55 6.76 -16.75
C SER A 219 -16.20 7.39 -16.37
N PHE A 220 -15.53 6.84 -15.35
CA PHE A 220 -14.18 7.26 -14.96
C PHE A 220 -13.13 6.90 -16.01
N ASP A 221 -13.15 5.64 -16.46
CA ASP A 221 -12.26 5.09 -17.48
C ASP A 221 -12.41 5.87 -18.81
N GLU A 222 -13.64 6.12 -19.25
CA GLU A 222 -13.97 6.88 -20.45
C GLU A 222 -13.49 8.33 -20.37
N ARG A 223 -13.69 8.99 -19.22
CA ARG A 223 -13.30 10.41 -19.03
C ARG A 223 -11.80 10.61 -19.03
N LEU A 224 -11.04 9.65 -18.49
CA LEU A 224 -9.58 9.77 -18.34
C LEU A 224 -8.80 9.00 -19.41
N GLY A 225 -9.48 8.29 -20.32
CA GLY A 225 -8.83 7.44 -21.31
C GLY A 225 -8.06 6.27 -20.68
N TYR A 226 -8.58 5.76 -19.56
CA TYR A 226 -8.03 4.62 -18.82
C TYR A 226 -8.86 3.36 -19.07
N GLN A 227 -8.32 2.19 -18.76
CA GLN A 227 -9.09 0.95 -18.73
C GLN A 227 -8.77 0.17 -17.46
N THR A 228 -9.74 0.08 -16.56
CA THR A 228 -9.62 -0.72 -15.34
C THR A 228 -9.92 -2.18 -15.69
N ARG A 229 -8.89 -3.00 -15.94
CA ARG A 229 -9.02 -4.40 -16.35
C ARG A 229 -8.92 -5.34 -15.15
N SER A 230 -7.74 -5.49 -14.56
CA SER A 230 -7.58 -6.29 -13.35
C SER A 230 -7.71 -5.45 -12.09
N MET A 231 -8.26 -6.02 -11.02
CA MET A 231 -8.50 -5.30 -9.78
C MET A 231 -8.37 -6.22 -8.56
N LEU A 232 -7.53 -5.84 -7.61
CA LEU A 232 -7.41 -6.51 -6.32
C LEU A 232 -7.86 -5.56 -5.21
N THR A 233 -8.89 -5.95 -4.47
CA THR A 233 -9.49 -5.13 -3.40
C THR A 233 -9.39 -5.87 -2.08
N VAL A 234 -8.69 -5.30 -1.10
CA VAL A 234 -8.31 -5.96 0.15
C VAL A 234 -8.75 -5.11 1.35
N PRO A 235 -9.42 -5.70 2.36
CA PRO A 235 -9.88 -4.96 3.52
C PRO A 235 -8.73 -4.74 4.52
N MET A 236 -8.69 -3.56 5.12
CA MET A 236 -7.84 -3.23 6.26
C MET A 236 -8.55 -3.66 7.54
N LEU A 237 -8.24 -4.87 8.02
CA LEU A 237 -8.90 -5.52 9.15
C LEU A 237 -7.95 -5.61 10.36
N PRO A 238 -8.14 -4.79 11.41
CA PRO A 238 -7.45 -4.93 12.69
C PRO A 238 -7.98 -6.13 13.49
N PRO A 239 -7.30 -6.54 14.58
CA PRO A 239 -7.64 -7.74 15.37
C PRO A 239 -9.04 -7.77 15.99
N ASP A 240 -9.68 -6.63 16.21
CA ASP A 240 -11.05 -6.55 16.75
C ASP A 240 -12.14 -6.83 15.70
N GLY A 241 -11.74 -7.02 14.44
CA GLY A 241 -12.57 -7.52 13.36
C GLY A 241 -13.48 -6.49 12.69
N HIS A 242 -13.30 -5.19 12.91
CA HIS A 242 -14.05 -4.16 12.17
C HIS A 242 -13.20 -3.54 11.04
N VAL A 243 -13.71 -3.50 9.81
CA VAL A 243 -12.96 -2.97 8.67
C VAL A 243 -12.78 -1.46 8.83
N LEU A 244 -11.53 -1.02 8.87
CA LEU A 244 -11.15 0.40 8.95
C LEU A 244 -11.11 1.08 7.59
N GLY A 245 -10.86 0.30 6.55
CA GLY A 245 -10.70 0.79 5.19
C GLY A 245 -10.47 -0.34 4.21
N VAL A 246 -10.23 0.03 2.96
CA VAL A 246 -9.99 -0.88 1.87
C VAL A 246 -8.87 -0.32 1.01
N ILE A 247 -7.90 -1.18 0.66
CA ILE A 247 -6.90 -0.91 -0.36
C ILE A 247 -7.43 -1.52 -1.66
N GLN A 248 -7.47 -0.73 -2.72
CA GLN A 248 -7.81 -1.19 -4.05
C GLN A 248 -6.63 -0.97 -4.97
N LEU A 249 -6.17 -2.02 -5.62
CA LEU A 249 -5.10 -2.03 -6.60
C LEU A 249 -5.69 -2.32 -7.98
N ILE A 250 -5.21 -1.63 -8.99
CA ILE A 250 -5.76 -1.66 -10.34
C ILE A 250 -4.64 -1.91 -11.33
N ASN A 251 -4.89 -2.82 -12.27
CA ASN A 251 -4.03 -3.19 -13.37
C ASN A 251 -2.66 -3.68 -12.93
N ALA A 252 -2.55 -4.93 -12.47
CA ALA A 252 -1.25 -5.58 -12.30
C ALA A 252 -0.52 -5.63 -13.65
N ARG A 253 0.72 -5.15 -13.68
CA ARG A 253 1.54 -5.15 -14.89
C ARG A 253 2.18 -6.52 -15.07
N ARG A 254 2.16 -7.02 -16.30
CA ARG A 254 2.83 -8.26 -16.70
C ARG A 254 4.31 -8.25 -16.34
N ASP A 255 4.96 -7.11 -16.59
CA ASP A 255 6.31 -6.82 -16.10
C ASP A 255 6.23 -5.63 -15.12
N PRO A 256 6.42 -5.86 -13.81
CA PRO A 256 6.44 -4.80 -12.81
C PRO A 256 7.52 -3.73 -13.04
N HIS A 257 8.57 -4.06 -13.79
CA HIS A 257 9.64 -3.12 -14.14
C HIS A 257 9.35 -2.30 -15.40
N ASP A 258 8.30 -2.64 -16.17
CA ASP A 258 7.85 -1.82 -17.29
C ASP A 258 7.09 -0.59 -16.79
N GLN A 259 7.83 0.51 -16.61
CA GLN A 259 7.29 1.79 -16.17
C GLN A 259 6.63 2.62 -17.28
N ARG A 260 6.53 2.09 -18.52
CA ARG A 260 5.88 2.84 -19.60
C ARG A 260 4.38 3.00 -19.30
N PRO A 261 3.82 4.22 -19.38
CA PRO A 261 2.40 4.46 -19.19
C PRO A 261 1.51 3.58 -20.07
N LEU A 262 0.37 3.14 -19.54
CA LEU A 262 -0.72 2.52 -20.29
C LEU A 262 -1.58 3.63 -20.89
N ARG A 263 -1.63 3.74 -22.22
CA ARG A 263 -2.33 4.85 -22.91
C ARG A 263 -3.34 4.40 -23.96
N SER A 264 -3.16 3.21 -24.51
CA SER A 264 -3.99 2.67 -25.59
C SER A 264 -4.57 1.32 -25.21
N ALA A 265 -5.68 0.91 -25.85
CA ALA A 265 -6.31 -0.39 -25.60
C ALA A 265 -5.33 -1.57 -25.76
N GLY A 266 -4.41 -1.50 -26.74
CA GLY A 266 -3.38 -2.52 -26.93
C GLY A 266 -2.35 -2.56 -25.80
N ASP A 267 -2.07 -1.43 -25.14
CA ASP A 267 -1.23 -1.40 -23.95
C ASP A 267 -1.86 -2.20 -22.82
N PHE A 268 -3.14 -1.93 -22.54
CA PHE A 268 -3.87 -2.62 -21.48
C PHE A 268 -3.99 -4.12 -21.78
N GLU A 269 -4.28 -4.50 -23.02
CA GLU A 269 -4.43 -5.90 -23.41
C GLU A 269 -3.12 -6.71 -23.32
N GLN A 270 -1.99 -6.11 -23.68
CA GLN A 270 -0.71 -6.84 -23.73
C GLN A 270 0.05 -6.80 -22.41
N ARG A 271 -0.13 -5.73 -21.62
CA ARG A 271 0.72 -5.44 -20.45
C ARG A 271 0.00 -5.54 -19.12
N VAL A 272 -1.32 -5.72 -19.09
CA VAL A 272 -2.06 -5.97 -17.85
C VAL A 272 -2.37 -7.46 -17.72
N VAL A 273 -2.22 -7.98 -16.50
CA VAL A 273 -2.54 -9.35 -16.10
C VAL A 273 -3.37 -9.32 -14.82
N ALA A 274 -3.95 -10.46 -14.45
CA ALA A 274 -4.59 -10.63 -13.15
C ALA A 274 -3.55 -10.57 -12.02
N PHE A 275 -4.00 -10.19 -10.82
CA PHE A 275 -3.18 -10.31 -9.62
C PHE A 275 -3.05 -11.79 -9.24
N ASP A 276 -1.83 -12.25 -9.00
CA ASP A 276 -1.58 -13.63 -8.58
C ASP A 276 -1.74 -13.83 -7.07
N GLU A 277 -1.69 -15.08 -6.63
CA GLU A 277 -1.86 -15.44 -5.21
C GLU A 277 -0.79 -14.81 -4.30
N ASP A 278 0.42 -14.58 -4.81
CA ASP A 278 1.51 -14.00 -4.02
C ASP A 278 1.29 -12.49 -3.84
N ALA A 279 0.86 -11.78 -4.89
CA ALA A 279 0.46 -10.38 -4.82
C ALA A 279 -0.75 -10.19 -3.89
N GLU A 280 -1.73 -11.08 -3.93
CA GLU A 280 -2.89 -11.09 -3.03
C GLU A 280 -2.45 -11.25 -1.57
N ARG A 281 -1.67 -12.29 -1.25
CA ARG A 281 -1.13 -12.53 0.11
C ARG A 281 -0.29 -11.37 0.61
N LEU A 282 0.52 -10.77 -0.26
CA LEU A 282 1.36 -9.62 0.08
C LEU A 282 0.49 -8.42 0.43
N CYS A 283 -0.50 -8.12 -0.40
CA CYS A 283 -1.41 -7.01 -0.18
C CYS A 283 -2.26 -7.22 1.09
N GLU A 284 -2.70 -8.45 1.39
CA GLU A 284 -3.36 -8.80 2.64
C GLU A 284 -2.47 -8.56 3.86
N ALA A 285 -1.21 -9.00 3.81
CA ALA A 285 -0.26 -8.78 4.89
C ALA A 285 -0.01 -7.28 5.13
N LEU A 286 0.16 -6.50 4.05
CA LEU A 286 0.30 -5.05 4.13
C LEU A 286 -0.97 -4.37 4.64
N ALA A 287 -2.14 -4.79 4.18
CA ALA A 287 -3.42 -4.24 4.64
C ALA A 287 -3.62 -4.48 6.13
N ALA A 288 -3.24 -5.65 6.64
CA ALA A 288 -3.29 -5.99 8.06
C ALA A 288 -2.32 -5.12 8.89
N GLN A 289 -1.07 -4.97 8.45
CA GLN A 289 -0.10 -4.08 9.12
C GLN A 289 -0.58 -2.62 9.08
N GLY A 290 -1.08 -2.19 7.93
CA GLY A 290 -1.64 -0.86 7.74
C GLY A 290 -2.87 -0.61 8.62
N ALA A 291 -3.74 -1.61 8.78
CA ALA A 291 -4.89 -1.53 9.69
C ALA A 291 -4.46 -1.32 11.13
N VAL A 292 -3.47 -2.08 11.61
CA VAL A 292 -2.92 -1.93 12.96
C VAL A 292 -2.28 -0.56 13.16
N ALA A 293 -1.49 -0.09 12.20
CA ALA A 293 -0.85 1.21 12.27
C ALA A 293 -1.87 2.37 12.24
N LEU A 294 -2.91 2.27 11.40
CA LEU A 294 -3.99 3.25 11.32
C LEU A 294 -4.81 3.30 12.61
N GLU A 295 -5.14 2.14 13.18
CA GLU A 295 -5.84 2.04 14.46
C GLU A 295 -5.01 2.67 15.58
N ASN A 296 -3.71 2.35 15.64
CA ASN A 296 -2.82 2.96 16.61
C ASN A 296 -2.78 4.49 16.46
N ALA A 297 -2.61 5.01 15.24
CA ALA A 297 -2.58 6.45 15.00
C ALA A 297 -3.90 7.13 15.41
N ARG A 298 -5.04 6.47 15.15
CA ARG A 298 -6.35 6.92 15.60
C ARG A 298 -6.48 6.94 17.13
N LEU A 299 -6.08 5.85 17.80
CA LEU A 299 -6.10 5.77 19.26
C LEU A 299 -5.23 6.85 19.91
N TYR A 300 -4.04 7.11 19.36
CA TYR A 300 -3.20 8.23 19.82
C TYR A 300 -3.89 9.58 19.66
N ALA A 301 -4.51 9.84 18.51
CA ALA A 301 -5.25 11.08 18.28
C ALA A 301 -6.47 11.24 19.22
N GLU A 302 -7.19 10.15 19.51
CA GLU A 302 -8.30 10.14 20.48
C GLU A 302 -7.81 10.42 21.91
N ILE A 303 -6.68 9.83 22.32
CA ILE A 303 -6.05 10.12 23.62
C ILE A 303 -5.63 11.60 23.72
N GLU A 304 -4.98 12.13 22.69
CA GLU A 304 -4.60 13.55 22.65
C GLU A 304 -5.82 14.47 22.73
N GLY A 305 -6.89 14.15 21.99
CA GLY A 305 -8.15 14.90 22.01
C GLY A 305 -8.84 14.86 23.37
N LEU A 306 -8.87 13.70 24.04
CA LEU A 306 -9.40 13.56 25.40
C LEU A 306 -8.59 14.37 26.41
N PHE A 307 -7.26 14.31 26.33
CA PHE A 307 -6.39 15.09 27.20
C PHE A 307 -6.57 16.60 27.00
N GLU A 308 -6.59 17.07 25.75
CA GLU A 308 -6.83 18.48 25.44
C GLU A 308 -8.22 18.93 25.91
N GLY A 309 -9.25 18.11 25.68
CA GLY A 309 -10.61 18.36 26.15
C GLY A 309 -10.67 18.47 27.68
N PHE A 310 -9.97 17.60 28.39
CA PHE A 310 -9.83 17.65 29.85
C PHE A 310 -9.17 18.95 30.32
N VAL A 311 -8.01 19.32 29.75
CA VAL A 311 -7.30 20.56 30.09
C VAL A 311 -8.20 21.78 29.90
N ARG A 312 -8.86 21.88 28.73
CA ARG A 312 -9.77 23.00 28.43
C ARG A 312 -10.97 23.05 29.37
N ALA A 313 -11.56 21.89 29.70
CA ALA A 313 -12.66 21.81 30.64
C ALA A 313 -12.23 22.24 32.06
N SER A 314 -11.05 21.82 32.51
CA SER A 314 -10.48 22.22 33.81
C SER A 314 -10.23 23.73 33.90
N VAL A 315 -9.59 24.33 32.89
CA VAL A 315 -9.37 25.79 32.84
C VAL A 315 -10.70 26.53 32.91
N LYS A 316 -11.68 26.11 32.10
CA LYS A 316 -13.01 26.72 32.09
C LYS A 316 -13.72 26.62 33.44
N ALA A 317 -13.56 25.52 34.16
CA ALA A 317 -14.15 25.32 35.49
C ALA A 317 -13.50 26.24 36.55
N ILE A 318 -12.17 26.39 36.52
CA ILE A 318 -11.44 27.31 37.42
C ILE A 318 -11.87 28.75 37.17
N GLU A 319 -11.89 29.19 35.91
CA GLU A 319 -12.30 30.54 35.55
C GLU A 319 -13.78 30.84 35.83
N ALA A 320 -14.65 29.82 35.86
CA ALA A 320 -16.05 30.00 36.27
C ALA A 320 -16.17 30.37 37.76
N ARG A 321 -15.19 30.01 38.59
CA ARG A 321 -15.17 30.31 40.02
C ARG A 321 -14.62 31.70 40.34
N ASP A 322 -13.75 32.23 39.49
CA ASP A 322 -13.26 33.61 39.56
C ASP A 322 -13.60 34.40 38.28
N PRO A 323 -14.76 35.08 38.25
CA PRO A 323 -15.22 35.81 37.07
C PRO A 323 -14.26 36.92 36.62
N THR A 324 -13.40 37.41 37.50
CA THR A 324 -12.48 38.51 37.19
C THR A 324 -11.28 38.07 36.34
N THR A 325 -10.98 36.77 36.33
CA THR A 325 -9.85 36.19 35.57
C THR A 325 -10.27 35.45 34.30
N LYS A 326 -11.51 35.61 33.85
CA LYS A 326 -12.01 34.90 32.65
C LYS A 326 -11.14 35.15 31.40
N GLY A 327 -10.79 34.08 30.70
CA GLY A 327 -9.91 34.04 29.54
C GLY A 327 -8.47 34.41 29.83
N HIS A 328 -8.04 34.50 31.11
CA HIS A 328 -6.66 34.79 31.49
C HIS A 328 -5.72 33.69 31.02
N SER A 329 -6.05 32.44 31.34
CA SER A 329 -5.18 31.30 31.02
C SER A 329 -5.03 31.13 29.51
N ASP A 330 -6.09 31.33 28.73
CA ASP A 330 -6.04 31.33 27.26
C ASP A 330 -5.14 32.44 26.72
N ARG A 331 -5.21 33.66 27.27
CA ARG A 331 -4.35 34.78 26.85
C ARG A 331 -2.89 34.52 27.19
N VAL A 332 -2.60 34.00 28.38
CA VAL A 332 -1.24 33.64 28.80
C VAL A 332 -0.67 32.57 27.89
N ALA A 333 -1.42 31.48 27.64
CA ALA A 333 -0.99 30.43 26.72
C ALA A 333 -0.70 30.96 25.32
N ARG A 334 -1.62 31.74 24.74
CA ARG A 334 -1.43 32.32 23.41
C ARG A 334 -0.19 33.22 23.33
N LEU A 335 0.03 34.08 24.32
CA LEU A 335 1.19 34.98 24.34
C LEU A 335 2.50 34.22 24.55
N THR A 336 2.53 33.24 25.46
CA THR A 336 3.72 32.44 25.75
C THR A 336 4.10 31.57 24.55
N THR A 337 3.15 30.86 23.94
CA THR A 337 3.40 30.05 22.74
C THR A 337 3.83 30.94 21.57
N GLY A 338 3.16 32.08 21.35
CA GLY A 338 3.55 33.03 20.30
C GLY A 338 4.97 33.58 20.50
N LEU A 339 5.40 33.82 21.74
CA LEU A 339 6.77 34.20 22.04
C LEU A 339 7.75 33.06 21.72
N ALA A 340 7.44 31.82 22.11
CA ALA A 340 8.26 30.66 21.82
C ALA A 340 8.45 30.45 20.30
N GLU A 341 7.40 30.62 19.50
CA GLU A 341 7.49 30.55 18.03
C GLU A 341 8.37 31.65 17.42
N VAL A 342 8.35 32.86 17.98
CA VAL A 342 9.24 33.95 17.53
C VAL A 342 10.68 33.65 17.89
N VAL A 343 10.92 33.09 19.08
CA VAL A 343 12.26 32.66 19.51
C VAL A 343 12.78 31.52 18.61
N ASP A 344 11.95 30.53 18.30
CA ASP A 344 12.31 29.41 17.42
C ASP A 344 12.74 29.86 16.02
N ARG A 345 12.09 30.91 15.49
CA ARG A 345 12.43 31.51 14.18
C ARG A 345 13.62 32.47 14.23
N CYS A 346 14.14 32.80 15.40
CA CYS A 346 15.24 33.73 15.54
C CYS A 346 16.57 33.06 15.19
N ASP A 347 17.31 33.64 14.26
CA ASP A 347 18.59 33.13 13.73
C ASP A 347 19.80 33.99 14.16
N HIS A 348 19.59 34.96 15.06
CA HIS A 348 20.63 35.88 15.50
C HIS A 348 20.50 36.27 16.98
N GLY A 349 21.60 36.75 17.56
CA GLY A 349 21.66 37.19 18.96
C GLY A 349 21.66 36.04 19.98
N ALA A 350 21.37 36.36 21.24
CA ALA A 350 21.51 35.44 22.37
C ALA A 350 20.52 34.25 22.36
N LEU A 351 19.49 34.29 21.51
CA LEU A 351 18.45 33.26 21.41
C LEU A 351 18.54 32.44 20.12
N ALA A 352 19.56 32.68 19.27
CA ALA A 352 19.70 32.03 17.97
C ALA A 352 19.78 30.49 18.04
N GLU A 353 20.26 29.95 19.16
CA GLU A 353 20.43 28.50 19.37
C GLU A 353 19.20 27.85 20.04
N VAL A 354 18.19 28.63 20.44
CA VAL A 354 16.98 28.10 21.06
C VAL A 354 16.01 27.65 19.99
N ARG A 355 15.66 26.36 20.01
CA ARG A 355 14.73 25.73 19.09
C ARG A 355 13.65 24.97 19.85
N PHE A 356 12.44 25.03 19.35
CA PHE A 356 11.29 24.32 19.90
C PHE A 356 10.70 23.44 18.81
N ASP A 357 10.71 22.13 19.04
CA ASP A 357 9.92 21.24 18.21
C ASP A 357 8.42 21.38 18.52
N ARG A 358 7.60 20.73 17.71
CA ARG A 358 6.14 20.78 17.85
C ARG A 358 5.67 20.26 19.21
N ALA A 359 6.37 19.29 19.79
CA ALA A 359 6.03 18.74 21.10
C ALA A 359 6.35 19.75 22.21
N ALA A 360 7.51 20.40 22.16
CA ALA A 360 7.92 21.43 23.11
C ALA A 360 6.97 22.64 23.09
N LEU A 361 6.54 23.10 21.91
CA LEU A 361 5.53 24.18 21.81
C LEU A 361 4.19 23.78 22.42
N ARG A 362 3.77 22.52 22.24
CA ARG A 362 2.55 21.96 22.83
C ARG A 362 2.66 21.87 24.36
N GLU A 363 3.81 21.46 24.87
CA GLU A 363 4.09 21.43 26.32
C GLU A 363 4.04 22.83 26.93
N ILE A 364 4.62 23.83 26.27
CA ILE A 364 4.56 25.23 26.69
C ILE A 364 3.11 25.72 26.75
N GLU A 365 2.31 25.40 25.72
CA GLU A 365 0.89 25.75 25.68
C GLU A 365 0.14 25.14 26.88
N TYR A 366 0.29 23.84 27.12
CA TYR A 366 -0.37 23.16 28.25
C TYR A 366 0.10 23.67 29.61
N ALA A 367 1.40 23.89 29.79
CA ALA A 367 1.95 24.46 31.02
C ALA A 367 1.38 25.86 31.30
N ALA A 368 1.25 26.68 30.25
CA ALA A 368 0.68 28.01 30.37
C ALA A 368 -0.83 27.98 30.67
N LEU A 369 -1.58 27.07 30.04
CA LEU A 369 -3.01 26.87 30.34
C LEU A 369 -3.23 26.43 31.79
N LEU A 370 -2.37 25.56 32.30
CA LEU A 370 -2.49 24.93 33.62
C LEU A 370 -1.71 25.65 34.73
N HIS A 371 -1.04 26.78 34.46
CA HIS A 371 -0.16 27.43 35.44
C HIS A 371 -0.86 27.78 36.77
N ASP A 372 -2.15 28.11 36.69
CA ASP A 372 -3.00 28.50 37.81
C ASP A 372 -3.91 27.35 38.29
N PHE A 373 -3.66 26.11 37.86
CA PHE A 373 -4.46 24.94 38.23
C PHE A 373 -4.54 24.72 39.76
N GLY A 374 -3.52 25.15 40.52
CA GLY A 374 -3.48 25.04 41.98
C GLY A 374 -4.42 25.99 42.75
N LYS A 375 -5.16 26.88 42.07
CA LYS A 375 -6.17 27.77 42.70
C LYS A 375 -7.53 27.07 42.96
N VAL A 376 -7.61 25.77 42.68
CA VAL A 376 -8.78 24.90 42.96
C VAL A 376 -9.02 24.76 44.46
#